data_AF-A0A937W6X8-F1
#
_entry.id   AF-A0A937W6X8-F1
#
_cell.length_a   1.000
_cell.length_b   1.000
_cell.length_c   1.000
_cell.angle_alpha   90.00
_cell.angle_beta   90.00
_cell.angle_gamma   90.00
#
_symmetry.space_group_name_H-M   'P 1'
#
loop_
_entity.id
_entity.type
_entity.pdbx_description
1 polymer ?
#
loop_
_entity_poly.entity_id
_entity_poly.type
_entity_poly.pdbx_seq_one_letter_code
_entity_poly.pdbx_strand_id
1 'polypeptide(L)'
;MFLRYSSARYAANASAQTPDISGKDRAMALYYSCDSHVVEPPVVFEGLDQRFGSRAPHVVKNPAGKAPGTYVAFGTTLMNVGRLGIAGNRLDNPKTHELMARGYDGLNPGVADPAARLKEQETDGIIGEVMYPSVNMAAFSYPERDVVQAVFQRHNDWIREYCSQAPQRLVGIGCLPLPDVDAAIQELQRVANMGLRGVAIPCTAPLDKPYHHPDFEPFWSAAEAAGLPI
;
A
#
# COMPACT_ATOMS: atom_id res chain seq x y z
N MET A 1 -38.77 -4.08 -12.53
CA MET A 1 -39.09 -2.65 -12.67
C MET A 1 -37.80 -1.95 -13.07
N PHE A 2 -37.64 -1.67 -14.36
CA PHE A 2 -36.40 -1.16 -14.97
C PHE A 2 -36.39 0.37 -14.93
N LEU A 3 -35.32 0.99 -14.43
CA LEU A 3 -35.05 2.42 -14.63
C LEU A 3 -34.00 2.56 -15.75
N ARG A 4 -34.46 3.06 -16.90
CA ARG A 4 -33.63 3.48 -18.03
C ARG A 4 -33.00 4.84 -17.68
N TYR A 5 -31.68 4.93 -17.69
CA TYR A 5 -30.99 6.22 -17.81
C TYR A 5 -30.63 6.47 -19.28
N SER A 6 -31.07 7.62 -19.78
CA SER A 6 -31.02 8.07 -21.15
C SER A 6 -29.58 8.31 -21.64
N SER A 7 -29.16 7.54 -22.65
CA SER A 7 -27.99 7.78 -23.47
C SER A 7 -28.25 8.92 -24.47
N ALA A 8 -27.81 10.14 -24.16
CA ALA A 8 -27.70 11.20 -25.15
C ALA A 8 -26.73 12.28 -24.66
N ARG A 9 -25.47 12.21 -25.11
CA ARG A 9 -24.52 13.31 -25.39
C ARG A 9 -23.07 12.80 -25.35
N TYR A 10 -22.70 11.87 -26.22
CA TYR A 10 -21.29 11.65 -26.59
C TYR A 10 -21.25 11.01 -27.98
N ALA A 11 -21.39 11.84 -29.01
CA ALA A 11 -20.94 11.55 -30.37
C ALA A 11 -20.99 12.84 -31.20
N ALA A 12 -19.86 13.55 -31.29
CA ALA A 12 -19.47 14.36 -32.46
C ALA A 12 -18.13 15.08 -32.20
N ASN A 13 -17.04 14.52 -32.72
CA ASN A 13 -15.99 15.19 -33.51
C ASN A 13 -14.67 14.43 -33.44
N ALA A 14 -14.55 13.43 -34.33
CA ALA A 14 -13.29 12.84 -34.70
C ALA A 14 -12.57 13.75 -35.70
N SER A 15 -11.89 14.79 -35.20
CA SER A 15 -10.75 15.45 -35.87
C SER A 15 -10.14 16.48 -34.93
N ALA A 16 -9.31 16.05 -33.99
CA ALA A 16 -8.42 16.95 -33.28
C ALA A 16 -7.00 16.42 -33.45
N GLN A 17 -6.17 17.15 -34.19
CA GLN A 17 -4.73 16.94 -34.21
C GLN A 17 -4.23 16.93 -32.76
N THR A 18 -3.48 15.88 -32.39
CA THR A 18 -2.72 15.86 -31.14
C THR A 18 -1.81 17.08 -31.11
N PRO A 19 -1.89 17.96 -30.09
CA PRO A 19 -1.09 19.16 -30.06
C PRO A 19 0.40 18.79 -29.95
N ASP A 20 1.20 19.41 -30.80
CA ASP A 20 2.65 19.40 -30.68
C ASP A 20 3.05 20.16 -29.41
N ILE A 21 3.75 19.48 -28.51
CA ILE A 21 4.08 19.92 -27.15
C ILE A 21 5.59 20.13 -26.98
N SER A 22 6.26 20.67 -28.02
CA SER A 22 7.62 21.18 -27.90
C SER A 22 7.63 22.68 -27.56
N GLY A 23 7.70 23.04 -26.27
CA GLY A 23 7.82 24.45 -25.87
C GLY A 23 7.86 24.67 -24.35
N LYS A 24 8.72 25.59 -23.90
CA LYS A 24 9.17 25.85 -22.51
C LYS A 24 8.12 26.39 -21.51
N ASP A 25 6.84 26.47 -21.89
CA ASP A 25 5.76 27.01 -21.04
C ASP A 25 4.70 25.95 -20.73
N ARG A 26 5.10 24.82 -20.12
CA ARG A 26 4.13 23.90 -19.52
C ARG A 26 3.63 24.51 -18.22
N ALA A 27 2.37 24.94 -18.19
CA ALA A 27 1.59 24.85 -16.95
C ALA A 27 1.69 23.38 -16.50
N MET A 28 2.49 23.10 -15.48
CA MET A 28 2.65 21.76 -14.95
C MET A 28 1.27 21.26 -14.54
N ALA A 29 0.77 20.24 -15.23
CA ALA A 29 -0.44 19.57 -14.80
C ALA A 29 -0.17 19.00 -13.40
N LEU A 30 -1.01 19.37 -12.44
CA LEU A 30 -0.88 18.95 -11.05
C LEU A 30 -1.77 17.73 -10.83
N TYR A 31 -1.19 16.64 -10.36
CA TYR A 31 -1.87 15.37 -10.15
C TYR A 31 -1.93 14.98 -8.68
N TYR A 32 -3.02 14.34 -8.28
CA TYR A 32 -3.06 13.50 -7.08
C TYR A 32 -2.89 12.05 -7.50
N SER A 33 -1.96 11.34 -6.85
CA SER A 33 -1.84 9.89 -7.00
C SER A 33 -2.72 9.21 -5.96
N CYS A 34 -3.76 8.51 -6.42
CA CYS A 34 -4.63 7.73 -5.53
C CYS A 34 -4.10 6.32 -5.27
N ASP A 35 -2.99 5.93 -5.90
CA ASP A 35 -2.36 4.63 -5.75
C ASP A 35 -0.85 4.79 -5.82
N SER A 36 -0.23 4.82 -4.64
CA SER A 36 1.21 4.84 -4.48
C SER A 36 1.57 3.96 -3.31
N HIS A 37 2.82 3.50 -3.30
CA HIS A 37 3.22 2.46 -2.39
C HIS A 37 4.44 2.86 -1.61
N VAL A 38 4.43 2.48 -0.34
CA VAL A 38 5.65 2.32 0.44
C VAL A 38 6.09 0.86 0.40
N VAL A 39 7.36 0.60 0.63
CA VAL A 39 7.88 -0.75 0.88
C VAL A 39 8.40 -0.76 2.30
N GLU A 40 7.76 -1.56 3.15
CA GLU A 40 7.97 -1.53 4.58
C GLU A 40 9.41 -1.91 4.93
N PRO A 41 10.13 -1.05 5.67
CA PRO A 41 11.51 -1.30 6.01
C PRO A 41 11.63 -2.43 7.04
N PRO A 42 12.83 -3.04 7.17
CA PRO A 42 13.09 -4.10 8.15
C PRO A 42 12.62 -3.79 9.58
N VAL A 43 12.71 -2.52 10.02
CA VAL A 43 12.30 -2.07 11.37
C VAL A 43 10.83 -2.38 11.70
N VAL A 44 9.95 -2.51 10.71
CA VAL A 44 8.55 -2.93 10.95
C VAL A 44 8.50 -4.35 11.52
N PHE A 45 9.44 -5.23 11.14
CA PHE A 45 9.47 -6.64 11.51
C PHE A 45 10.47 -6.97 12.64
N GLU A 46 11.48 -6.13 12.85
CA GLU A 46 12.59 -6.36 13.80
C GLU A 46 12.14 -6.58 15.25
N GLY A 47 12.56 -7.69 15.87
CA GLY A 47 12.25 -7.99 17.27
C GLY A 47 10.86 -8.61 17.49
N LEU A 48 10.03 -8.79 16.45
CA LEU A 48 8.80 -9.57 16.58
C LEU A 48 9.08 -11.03 16.95
N ASP A 49 10.23 -11.57 16.56
CA ASP A 49 10.71 -12.91 16.89
C ASP A 49 10.87 -13.12 18.40
N GLN A 50 11.20 -12.08 19.17
CA GLN A 50 11.29 -12.16 20.63
C GLN A 50 9.95 -12.48 21.28
N ARG A 51 8.84 -12.07 20.64
CA ARG A 51 7.48 -12.31 21.12
C ARG A 51 6.83 -13.54 20.46
N PHE A 52 7.06 -13.73 19.17
CA PHE A 52 6.32 -14.71 18.35
C PHE A 52 7.17 -15.89 17.86
N GLY A 53 8.47 -15.90 18.14
CA GLY A 53 9.38 -16.95 17.72
C GLY A 53 9.40 -17.12 16.20
N SER A 54 9.34 -18.37 15.74
CA SER A 54 9.34 -18.71 14.32
C SER A 54 8.09 -18.25 13.53
N ARG A 55 7.03 -17.81 14.23
CA ARG A 55 5.84 -17.22 13.59
C ARG A 55 6.06 -15.77 13.16
N ALA A 56 7.10 -15.10 13.68
CA ALA A 56 7.38 -13.73 13.32
C ALA A 56 7.82 -13.60 11.85
N PRO A 57 7.31 -12.60 11.12
CA PRO A 57 7.84 -12.28 9.82
C PRO A 57 9.28 -11.79 9.95
N HIS A 58 10.12 -12.16 9.00
CA HIS A 58 11.53 -11.81 9.05
C HIS A 58 12.12 -11.68 7.64
N VAL A 59 13.20 -10.90 7.55
CA VAL A 59 13.93 -10.70 6.30
C VAL A 59 14.79 -11.93 6.00
N VAL A 60 14.72 -12.41 4.76
CA VAL A 60 15.51 -13.53 4.25
C VAL A 60 16.25 -13.09 2.99
N LYS A 61 17.57 -13.32 2.94
CA LYS A 61 18.38 -13.05 1.75
C LYS A 61 18.60 -14.33 0.95
N ASN A 62 18.40 -14.26 -0.37
CA ASN A 62 18.63 -15.35 -1.32
C ASN A 62 18.04 -16.72 -0.86
N PRO A 63 16.74 -16.81 -0.54
CA PRO A 63 16.14 -18.07 -0.13
C PRO A 63 16.28 -19.13 -1.24
N ALA A 64 16.52 -20.37 -0.83
CA ALA A 64 16.69 -21.49 -1.75
C ALA A 64 15.47 -21.66 -2.67
N GLY A 65 15.71 -21.94 -3.95
CA GLY A 65 14.65 -22.12 -4.95
C GLY A 65 13.96 -20.83 -5.40
N LYS A 66 14.47 -19.65 -5.02
CA LYS A 66 14.00 -18.34 -5.49
C LYS A 66 15.10 -17.60 -6.25
N ALA A 67 14.70 -16.61 -7.04
CA ALA A 67 15.64 -15.69 -7.67
C ALA A 67 16.45 -14.92 -6.60
N PRO A 68 17.70 -14.53 -6.89
CA PRO A 68 18.49 -13.70 -5.98
C PRO A 68 17.72 -12.44 -5.54
N GLY A 69 17.91 -12.02 -4.30
CA GLY A 69 17.26 -10.84 -3.74
C GLY A 69 17.01 -10.91 -2.24
N THR A 70 16.35 -9.87 -1.75
CA THR A 70 15.85 -9.80 -0.37
C THR A 70 14.36 -10.08 -0.35
N TYR A 71 13.92 -10.87 0.62
CA TYR A 71 12.53 -11.26 0.81
C TYR A 71 12.09 -10.99 2.24
N VAL A 72 10.80 -10.78 2.45
CA VAL A 72 10.18 -10.89 3.78
C VAL A 72 9.33 -12.15 3.80
N ALA A 73 9.59 -12.99 4.80
CA ALA A 73 8.89 -14.26 4.98
C ALA A 73 7.69 -14.09 5.91
N PHE A 74 6.52 -14.54 5.49
CA PHE A 74 5.33 -14.73 6.31
C PHE A 74 4.99 -16.23 6.30
N GLY A 75 5.56 -16.99 7.23
CA GLY A 75 5.56 -18.45 7.16
C GLY A 75 6.20 -18.95 5.86
N THR A 76 5.44 -19.63 5.02
CA THR A 76 5.91 -20.14 3.71
C THR A 76 5.82 -19.11 2.58
N THR A 77 5.12 -18.00 2.79
CA THR A 77 4.98 -16.94 1.79
C THR A 77 6.23 -16.08 1.80
N LEU A 78 6.86 -15.90 0.63
CA LEU A 78 8.06 -15.09 0.46
C LEU A 78 7.77 -13.91 -0.46
N MET A 79 7.77 -12.70 0.10
CA MET A 79 7.58 -11.45 -0.64
C MET A 79 8.92 -10.93 -1.13
N ASN A 80 9.15 -10.91 -2.44
CA ASN A 80 10.37 -10.33 -3.01
C ASN A 80 10.31 -8.80 -2.88
N VAL A 81 11.17 -8.24 -2.04
CA VAL A 81 11.21 -6.79 -1.75
C VAL A 81 11.55 -5.98 -3.00
N GLY A 82 12.57 -6.40 -3.74
CA GLY A 82 13.01 -5.66 -4.94
C GLY A 82 11.94 -5.63 -6.04
N ARG A 83 11.06 -6.63 -6.10
CA ARG A 83 9.90 -6.66 -7.01
C ARG A 83 8.88 -5.58 -6.71
N LEU A 84 8.87 -5.01 -5.51
CA LEU A 84 7.92 -3.95 -5.14
C LEU A 84 8.37 -2.57 -5.64
N GLY A 85 9.61 -2.45 -6.12
CA GLY A 85 10.19 -1.20 -6.64
C GLY A 85 10.34 -1.11 -8.15
N ILE A 86 9.69 -1.99 -8.92
CA ILE A 86 9.88 -2.05 -10.39
C ILE A 86 8.77 -1.38 -11.19
N ALA A 87 8.01 -0.45 -10.60
CA ALA A 87 7.00 0.32 -11.34
C ALA A 87 7.63 0.95 -12.60
N GLY A 88 6.93 0.86 -13.74
CA GLY A 88 7.43 1.34 -15.03
C GLY A 88 8.52 0.49 -15.70
N ASN A 89 8.99 -0.59 -15.08
CA ASN A 89 9.97 -1.50 -15.67
C ASN A 89 9.32 -2.69 -16.37
N ARG A 90 10.05 -3.33 -17.30
CA ARG A 90 9.58 -4.51 -18.02
C ARG A 90 10.18 -5.80 -17.47
N LEU A 91 9.33 -6.81 -17.23
CA LEU A 91 9.78 -8.12 -16.72
C LEU A 91 10.57 -8.96 -17.73
N ASP A 92 10.56 -8.61 -19.02
CA ASP A 92 11.39 -9.26 -20.04
C ASP A 92 12.79 -8.62 -20.16
N ASN A 93 13.09 -7.58 -19.37
CA ASN A 93 14.38 -6.91 -19.37
C ASN A 93 15.30 -7.46 -18.27
N PRO A 94 16.49 -8.00 -18.62
CA PRO A 94 17.48 -8.46 -17.64
C PRO A 94 17.84 -7.43 -16.56
N LYS A 95 17.89 -6.14 -16.92
CA LYS A 95 18.19 -5.06 -15.95
C LYS A 95 17.14 -4.94 -14.85
N THR A 96 15.89 -5.31 -15.13
CA THR A 96 14.82 -5.32 -14.11
C THR A 96 15.08 -6.43 -13.09
N HIS A 97 15.58 -7.57 -13.53
CA HIS A 97 15.98 -8.65 -12.61
C HIS A 97 17.22 -8.28 -11.78
N GLU A 98 18.20 -7.59 -12.39
CA GLU A 98 19.35 -7.05 -11.66
C GLU A 98 18.92 -6.04 -10.57
N LEU A 99 17.91 -5.21 -10.85
CA LEU A 99 17.33 -4.28 -9.88
C LEU A 99 16.64 -5.04 -8.74
N MET A 100 15.79 -6.01 -9.06
CA MET A 100 15.10 -6.85 -8.07
C MET A 100 16.09 -7.58 -7.15
N ALA A 101 17.22 -8.05 -7.69
CA ALA A 101 18.24 -8.77 -6.93
C ALA A 101 18.93 -7.91 -5.86
N ARG A 102 18.87 -6.57 -5.97
CA ARG A 102 19.41 -5.65 -4.96
C ARG A 102 18.51 -5.53 -3.73
N GLY A 103 17.26 -6.01 -3.78
CA GLY A 103 16.33 -5.91 -2.65
C GLY A 103 16.07 -4.45 -2.26
N TYR A 104 16.18 -4.12 -0.97
CA TYR A 104 16.00 -2.75 -0.49
C TYR A 104 16.96 -1.75 -1.13
N ASP A 105 18.21 -2.15 -1.40
CA ASP A 105 19.24 -1.27 -2.00
C ASP A 105 18.94 -0.91 -3.47
N GLY A 106 17.99 -1.61 -4.10
CA GLY A 106 17.51 -1.34 -5.45
C GLY A 106 16.28 -0.44 -5.52
N LEU A 107 15.68 -0.08 -4.39
CA LEU A 107 14.47 0.73 -4.37
C LEU A 107 14.80 2.21 -4.60
N ASN A 108 13.84 2.96 -5.13
CA ASN A 108 13.97 4.42 -5.22
C ASN A 108 14.12 5.01 -3.82
N PRO A 109 14.95 6.07 -3.63
CA PRO A 109 15.19 6.66 -2.32
C PRO A 109 13.89 7.10 -1.62
N GLY A 110 12.90 7.60 -2.38
CA GLY A 110 11.61 8.00 -1.85
C GLY A 110 10.86 6.89 -1.12
N VAL A 111 11.15 5.62 -1.36
CA VAL A 111 10.53 4.51 -0.64
C VAL A 111 10.88 4.54 0.86
N ALA A 112 12.12 4.90 1.20
CA ALA A 112 12.60 4.92 2.59
C ALA A 112 12.68 6.34 3.17
N ASP A 113 12.86 7.36 2.32
CA ASP A 113 13.03 8.76 2.73
C ASP A 113 11.89 9.63 2.21
N PRO A 114 11.00 10.13 3.09
CA PRO A 114 9.90 11.01 2.67
C PRO A 114 10.40 12.33 2.04
N ALA A 115 11.57 12.84 2.42
CA ALA A 115 12.12 14.05 1.80
C ALA A 115 12.58 13.79 0.35
N ALA A 116 13.12 12.61 0.07
CA ALA A 116 13.40 12.19 -1.30
C ALA A 116 12.10 11.99 -2.10
N ARG A 117 11.06 11.42 -1.48
CA ARG A 117 9.74 11.24 -2.10
C ARG A 117 9.12 12.55 -2.56
N LEU A 118 9.25 13.62 -1.76
CA LEU A 118 8.74 14.95 -2.14
C LEU A 118 9.44 15.53 -3.37
N LYS A 119 10.73 15.24 -3.57
CA LYS A 119 11.48 15.64 -4.78
C LYS A 119 11.08 14.81 -6.00
N GLU A 120 10.79 13.52 -5.80
CA GLU A 120 10.23 12.66 -6.86
C GLU A 120 8.85 13.19 -7.29
N GLN A 121 7.98 13.53 -6.33
CA GLN A 121 6.68 14.15 -6.60
C GLN A 121 6.81 15.44 -7.43
N GLU A 122 7.77 16.33 -7.11
CA GLU A 122 8.02 17.55 -7.87
C GLU A 122 8.44 17.26 -9.32
N THR A 123 9.24 16.21 -9.52
CA THR A 123 9.66 15.75 -10.86
C THR A 123 8.48 15.23 -11.66
N ASP A 124 7.57 14.51 -11.01
CA ASP A 124 6.43 13.84 -11.64
C ASP A 124 5.18 14.73 -11.77
N GLY A 125 5.19 15.93 -11.19
CA GLY A 125 4.02 16.83 -11.16
C GLY A 125 2.93 16.40 -10.18
N ILE A 126 3.29 15.63 -9.15
CA ILE A 126 2.39 15.11 -8.14
C ILE A 126 2.35 16.05 -6.93
N ILE A 127 1.14 16.47 -6.53
CA ILE A 127 0.92 17.37 -5.39
C ILE A 127 0.35 16.67 -4.15
N GLY A 128 0.01 15.39 -4.27
CA GLY A 128 -0.32 14.54 -3.13
C GLY A 128 -0.48 13.08 -3.52
N GLU A 129 -0.22 12.18 -2.58
CA GLU A 129 -0.21 10.74 -2.78
C GLU A 129 -0.89 9.98 -1.64
N VAL A 130 -1.67 8.96 -2.00
CA VAL A 130 -2.16 7.93 -1.09
C VAL A 130 -1.15 6.79 -1.05
N MET A 131 -0.64 6.48 0.13
CA MET A 131 0.50 5.59 0.35
C MET A 131 0.04 4.26 0.98
N TYR A 132 -0.14 3.24 0.15
CA TYR A 132 -0.53 1.89 0.51
C TYR A 132 0.67 1.02 0.93
N PRO A 133 0.43 0.00 1.79
CA PRO A 133 1.43 -1.04 2.10
C PRO A 133 1.86 -1.82 0.85
N SER A 134 3.00 -2.51 0.93
CA SER A 134 3.45 -3.43 -0.13
C SER A 134 3.79 -4.82 0.40
N VAL A 135 4.80 -4.91 1.26
CA VAL A 135 5.20 -6.16 1.93
C VAL A 135 4.07 -6.64 2.83
N ASN A 136 3.41 -5.74 3.56
CA ASN A 136 2.34 -6.11 4.49
C ASN A 136 1.07 -6.58 3.79
N MET A 137 0.95 -6.42 2.46
CA MET A 137 -0.14 -7.07 1.73
C MET A 137 -0.14 -8.59 1.94
N ALA A 138 1.03 -9.21 2.16
CA ALA A 138 1.11 -10.64 2.49
C ALA A 138 0.60 -10.97 3.90
N ALA A 139 0.69 -10.03 4.84
CA ALA A 139 0.22 -10.23 6.21
C ALA A 139 -1.30 -10.43 6.28
N PHE A 140 -2.08 -9.81 5.37
CA PHE A 140 -3.53 -10.04 5.29
C PHE A 140 -3.92 -11.52 5.10
N SER A 141 -3.05 -12.31 4.45
CA SER A 141 -3.25 -13.75 4.23
C SER A 141 -2.52 -14.63 5.25
N TYR A 142 -1.81 -14.04 6.22
CA TYR A 142 -1.06 -14.81 7.21
C TYR A 142 -2.02 -15.34 8.31
N PRO A 143 -1.98 -16.65 8.65
CA PRO A 143 -2.99 -17.24 9.54
C PRO A 143 -2.84 -16.85 11.01
N GLU A 144 -1.65 -16.44 11.44
CA GLU A 144 -1.36 -16.11 12.85
C GLU A 144 -1.89 -14.71 13.19
N ARG A 145 -3.13 -14.63 13.71
CA ARG A 145 -3.84 -13.37 13.90
C ARG A 145 -3.17 -12.42 14.90
N ASP A 146 -2.58 -12.96 15.97
CA ASP A 146 -1.81 -12.18 16.95
C ASP A 146 -0.55 -11.55 16.33
N VAL A 147 0.08 -12.27 15.40
CA VAL A 147 1.22 -11.76 14.62
C VAL A 147 0.78 -10.69 13.63
N VAL A 148 -0.30 -10.93 12.87
CA VAL A 148 -0.85 -9.97 11.90
C VAL A 148 -1.20 -8.65 12.57
N GLN A 149 -1.88 -8.71 13.72
CA GLN A 149 -2.23 -7.51 14.49
C GLN A 149 -0.98 -6.73 14.91
N ALA A 150 0.07 -7.40 15.42
CA ALA A 150 1.31 -6.74 15.83
C ALA A 150 2.07 -6.11 14.64
N VAL A 151 2.09 -6.79 13.49
CA VAL A 151 2.70 -6.25 12.25
C VAL A 151 1.96 -5.00 11.78
N PHE A 152 0.62 -5.05 11.75
CA PHE A 152 -0.19 -3.90 11.35
C PHE A 152 -0.06 -2.73 12.31
N GLN A 153 -0.01 -2.98 13.62
CA GLN A 153 0.25 -1.91 14.59
C GLN A 153 1.58 -1.19 14.31
N ARG A 154 2.65 -1.96 14.08
CA ARG A 154 3.97 -1.40 13.75
C ARG A 154 4.00 -0.68 12.41
N HIS A 155 3.31 -1.22 11.41
CA HIS A 155 3.11 -0.54 10.13
C HIS A 155 2.42 0.80 10.31
N ASN A 156 1.31 0.81 11.05
CA ASN A 156 0.48 2.00 11.28
C ASN A 156 1.27 3.09 12.01
N ASP A 157 2.09 2.71 13.00
CA ASP A 157 3.00 3.62 13.70
C ASP A 157 4.05 4.19 12.75
N TRP A 158 4.68 3.31 11.96
CA TRP A 158 5.73 3.70 11.03
C TRP A 158 5.22 4.58 9.88
N ILE A 159 4.09 4.22 9.23
CA ILE A 159 3.56 4.98 8.09
C ILE A 159 3.07 6.37 8.55
N ARG A 160 2.51 6.46 9.76
CA ARG A 160 2.19 7.75 10.38
C ARG A 160 3.44 8.62 10.51
N GLU A 161 4.55 8.05 10.97
CA GLU A 161 5.80 8.78 11.13
C GLU A 161 6.38 9.21 9.78
N TYR A 162 6.44 8.30 8.82
CA TYR A 162 6.90 8.57 7.46
C TYR A 162 6.11 9.72 6.81
N CYS A 163 4.77 9.71 6.91
CA CYS A 163 3.93 10.76 6.33
C CYS A 163 3.96 12.08 7.11
N SER A 164 4.43 12.09 8.37
CA SER A 164 4.46 13.29 9.22
C SER A 164 5.36 14.41 8.70
N GLN A 165 6.31 14.09 7.80
CA GLN A 165 7.17 15.08 7.15
C GLN A 165 6.39 16.03 6.24
N ALA A 166 5.32 15.55 5.60
CA ALA A 166 4.50 16.37 4.71
C ALA A 166 3.04 15.86 4.70
N PRO A 167 2.31 15.99 5.82
CA PRO A 167 0.99 15.37 5.99
C PRO A 167 -0.07 15.90 5.03
N GLN A 168 0.18 17.06 4.39
CA GLN A 168 -0.68 17.61 3.34
C GLN A 168 -0.46 16.98 1.96
N ARG A 169 0.71 16.35 1.74
CA ARG A 169 1.10 15.70 0.46
C ARG A 169 1.18 14.19 0.57
N LEU A 170 1.47 13.63 1.74
CA LEU A 170 1.63 12.19 1.96
C LEU A 170 0.49 11.69 2.85
N VAL A 171 -0.34 10.80 2.31
CA VAL A 171 -1.51 10.23 3.00
C VAL A 171 -1.28 8.75 3.25
N GLY A 172 -0.80 8.42 4.44
CA GLY A 172 -0.57 7.03 4.86
C GLY A 172 -1.87 6.25 5.04
N ILE A 173 -1.89 5.01 4.54
CA ILE A 173 -2.99 4.06 4.74
C ILE A 173 -2.63 3.05 5.83
N GLY A 174 -3.47 2.99 6.87
CA GLY A 174 -3.34 2.02 7.94
C GLY A 174 -3.82 0.62 7.51
N CYS A 175 -3.26 -0.44 8.05
CA CYS A 175 -3.72 -1.81 7.82
C CYS A 175 -4.57 -2.31 9.00
N LEU A 176 -5.66 -3.04 8.72
CA LEU A 176 -6.55 -3.56 9.75
C LEU A 176 -6.65 -5.11 9.73
N PRO A 177 -6.68 -5.77 10.90
CA PRO A 177 -6.60 -7.23 11.03
C PRO A 177 -7.93 -7.98 10.77
N LEU A 178 -8.68 -7.64 9.71
CA LEU A 178 -9.82 -8.47 9.30
C LEU A 178 -9.35 -9.89 8.91
N PRO A 179 -10.18 -10.93 9.15
CA PRO A 179 -11.60 -10.90 9.50
C PRO A 179 -11.92 -10.83 11.00
N ASP A 180 -10.95 -10.56 11.87
CA ASP A 180 -11.23 -10.31 13.30
C ASP A 180 -11.86 -8.92 13.46
N VAL A 181 -13.20 -8.88 13.54
CA VAL A 181 -14.00 -7.64 13.55
C VAL A 181 -13.67 -6.78 14.77
N ASP A 182 -13.58 -7.39 15.96
CA ASP A 182 -13.31 -6.65 17.20
C ASP A 182 -11.90 -6.06 17.19
N ALA A 183 -10.90 -6.84 16.77
CA ALA A 183 -9.52 -6.35 16.63
C ALA A 183 -9.42 -5.25 15.56
N ALA A 184 -10.16 -5.39 14.44
CA ALA A 184 -10.18 -4.39 13.38
C ALA A 184 -10.82 -3.08 13.83
N ILE A 185 -11.91 -3.12 14.60
CA ILE A 185 -12.55 -1.90 15.15
C ILE A 185 -11.62 -1.21 16.16
N GLN A 186 -10.96 -1.97 17.04
CA GLN A 186 -10.00 -1.40 18.00
C GLN A 186 -8.85 -0.70 17.28
N GLU A 187 -8.27 -1.34 16.27
CA GLU A 187 -7.17 -0.76 15.51
C GLU A 187 -7.63 0.41 14.64
N LEU A 188 -8.83 0.34 14.04
CA LEU A 188 -9.47 1.45 13.31
C LEU A 188 -9.59 2.71 14.18
N GLN A 189 -10.07 2.55 15.41
CA GLN A 189 -10.16 3.67 16.37
C GLN A 189 -8.77 4.23 16.72
N ARG A 190 -7.78 3.35 16.88
CA ARG A 190 -6.39 3.76 17.15
C ARG A 190 -5.82 4.58 16.00
N VAL A 191 -5.95 4.11 14.76
CA VAL A 191 -5.41 4.82 13.57
C VAL A 191 -6.14 6.14 13.30
N ALA A 192 -7.45 6.20 13.55
CA ALA A 192 -8.21 7.45 13.49
C ALA A 192 -7.67 8.47 14.50
N ASN A 193 -7.44 8.06 15.75
CA ASN A 193 -6.88 8.92 16.78
C ASN A 193 -5.43 9.37 16.50
N MET A 194 -4.67 8.57 15.75
CA MET A 194 -3.31 8.92 15.30
C MET A 194 -3.30 9.91 14.13
N GLY A 195 -4.45 10.15 13.49
CA GLY A 195 -4.59 11.06 12.36
C GLY A 195 -4.32 10.45 10.98
N LEU A 196 -4.30 9.11 10.87
CA LEU A 196 -4.34 8.47 9.54
C LEU A 196 -5.71 8.73 8.89
N ARG A 197 -5.72 8.85 7.56
CA ARG A 197 -6.89 9.33 6.79
C ARG A 197 -7.52 8.27 5.90
N GLY A 198 -7.14 7.01 6.09
CA GLY A 198 -7.70 5.87 5.37
C GLY A 198 -7.11 4.57 5.92
N VAL A 199 -7.79 3.47 5.62
CA VAL A 199 -7.41 2.13 6.06
C VAL A 199 -7.52 1.15 4.91
N ALA A 200 -6.77 0.06 4.99
CA ALA A 200 -6.81 -1.05 4.06
C ALA A 200 -7.21 -2.34 4.79
N ILE A 201 -8.06 -3.12 4.14
CA ILE A 201 -8.49 -4.45 4.54
C ILE A 201 -8.12 -5.47 3.43
N PRO A 202 -8.15 -6.79 3.70
CA PRO A 202 -7.93 -7.77 2.64
C PRO A 202 -8.90 -7.59 1.48
N CYS A 203 -8.45 -7.68 0.23
CA CYS A 203 -9.36 -7.66 -0.92
C CYS A 203 -10.28 -8.90 -1.01
N THR A 204 -9.95 -9.96 -0.25
CA THR A 204 -10.70 -11.22 -0.19
C THR A 204 -11.30 -11.43 1.19
N ALA A 205 -12.62 -11.56 1.24
CA ALA A 205 -13.34 -11.97 2.43
C ALA A 205 -13.25 -13.49 2.66
N PRO A 206 -13.50 -13.98 3.89
CA PRO A 206 -13.73 -15.40 4.13
C PRO A 206 -14.81 -15.98 3.21
N LEU A 207 -14.61 -17.21 2.72
CA LEU A 207 -15.53 -17.84 1.77
C LEU A 207 -16.94 -18.04 2.33
N ASP A 208 -17.04 -18.33 3.63
CA ASP A 208 -18.28 -18.52 4.36
C ASP A 208 -18.90 -17.20 4.87
N LYS A 209 -18.12 -16.12 4.87
CA LYS A 209 -18.52 -14.78 5.33
C LYS A 209 -18.01 -13.71 4.35
N PRO A 210 -18.70 -13.49 3.22
CA PRO A 210 -18.38 -12.38 2.33
C PRO A 210 -18.55 -11.03 3.04
N TYR A 211 -17.97 -9.94 2.52
CA TYR A 211 -18.00 -8.63 3.21
C TYR A 211 -19.40 -8.02 3.41
N HIS A 212 -20.41 -8.49 2.66
CA HIS A 212 -21.80 -8.11 2.88
C HIS A 212 -22.50 -8.98 3.96
N HIS A 213 -21.78 -9.90 4.60
CA HIS A 213 -22.32 -10.72 5.69
C HIS A 213 -22.56 -9.84 6.93
N PRO A 214 -23.68 -10.01 7.67
CA PRO A 214 -24.02 -9.17 8.83
C PRO A 214 -22.94 -9.08 9.91
N ASP A 215 -22.09 -10.10 10.05
CA ASP A 215 -20.94 -10.09 10.98
C ASP A 215 -19.98 -8.92 10.76
N PHE A 216 -19.88 -8.36 9.54
CA PHE A 216 -19.04 -7.18 9.27
C PHE A 216 -19.77 -5.84 9.48
N GLU A 217 -21.08 -5.84 9.73
CA GLU A 217 -21.84 -4.61 9.95
C GLU A 217 -21.26 -3.73 11.08
N PRO A 218 -20.84 -4.28 12.24
CA PRO A 218 -20.19 -3.49 13.27
C PRO A 218 -18.92 -2.78 12.78
N PHE A 219 -18.16 -3.43 11.89
CA PHE A 219 -16.95 -2.85 11.30
C PHE A 219 -17.28 -1.69 10.35
N TRP A 220 -18.25 -1.87 9.45
CA TRP A 220 -18.67 -0.81 8.52
C TRP A 220 -19.23 0.41 9.26
N SER A 221 -20.08 0.18 10.26
CA SER A 221 -20.61 1.23 11.14
C SER A 221 -19.49 1.98 11.87
N ALA A 222 -18.47 1.27 12.36
CA ALA A 222 -17.34 1.90 13.02
C ALA A 222 -16.47 2.73 12.05
N ALA A 223 -16.26 2.26 10.82
CA ALA A 223 -15.51 2.99 9.80
C ALA A 223 -16.23 4.26 9.34
N GLU A 224 -17.55 4.18 9.14
CA GLU A 224 -18.39 5.34 8.87
C GLU A 224 -18.31 6.37 10.00
N ALA A 225 -18.48 5.92 11.26
CA ALA A 225 -18.39 6.79 12.43
C ALA A 225 -17.02 7.45 12.60
N ALA A 226 -15.94 6.75 12.22
CA ALA A 226 -14.58 7.29 12.21
C ALA A 226 -14.32 8.25 11.04
N GLY A 227 -15.17 8.27 10.02
CA GLY A 227 -14.98 9.06 8.80
C GLY A 227 -13.77 8.61 7.97
N LEU A 228 -13.37 7.34 8.09
CA LEU A 228 -12.21 6.80 7.39
C LEU A 228 -12.63 5.99 6.16
N PRO A 229 -12.14 6.34 4.95
CA PRO A 229 -12.33 5.50 3.78
C PRO A 229 -11.57 4.16 3.91
N ILE A 230 -12.13 3.13 3.30
CA ILE A 230 -11.64 1.75 3.25
C ILE A 230 -11.26 1.41 1.80
#